data_AF-A0A327K4P5-F1
#
_entry.id   AF-A0A327K4P5-F1
#
_cell.length_a   1.000
_cell.length_b   1.000
_cell.length_c   1.000
_cell.angle_alpha   90.00
_cell.angle_beta   90.00
_cell.angle_gamma   90.00
#
_symmetry.space_group_name_H-M   'P 1'
#
loop_
_entity.id
_entity.type
_entity.pdbx_description
1 polymer ?
#
loop_
_entity_poly.entity_id
_entity_poly.type
_entity_poly.pdbx_seq_one_letter_code
_entity_poly.pdbx_strand_id
1 'polypeptide(L)' 'MNESHYRDNEWWVCPYNNAPEVVAARTLPAKVEIHDATLRDGEQTPGIVMDVADKVAIAEKLAEVGVERIEA' A
#
# COMPACT_ATOMS: atom_id res chain seq x y z
N MET A 1 -4.04 -18.88 -22.43
CA MET A 1 -3.07 -18.31 -21.48
C MET A 1 -3.86 -17.88 -20.25
N ASN A 2 -4.04 -18.77 -19.28
CA ASN A 2 -4.60 -18.44 -17.98
C ASN A 2 -3.41 -18.34 -17.01
N GLU A 3 -2.61 -17.28 -17.13
CA GLU A 3 -1.72 -16.96 -16.03
C GLU A 3 -2.57 -16.28 -14.97
N SER A 4 -2.69 -16.91 -13.80
CA SER A 4 -3.38 -16.31 -12.67
C SER A 4 -2.58 -15.09 -12.23
N HIS A 5 -3.09 -13.89 -12.53
CA HIS A 5 -2.53 -12.63 -12.01
C HIS A 5 -2.84 -12.42 -10.52
N TYR A 6 -3.59 -13.35 -9.95
CA TYR A 6 -3.75 -13.55 -8.52
C TYR A 6 -2.65 -14.49 -8.02
N ARG A 7 -1.83 -13.99 -7.11
CA ARG A 7 -0.84 -14.79 -6.38
C ARG A 7 -1.43 -15.13 -5.02
N ASP A 8 -1.53 -16.43 -4.75
CA ASP A 8 -2.15 -16.93 -3.52
C ASP A 8 -1.35 -16.48 -2.28
N ASN A 9 -2.03 -15.92 -1.27
CA ASN A 9 -1.44 -15.26 -0.09
C ASN A 9 -0.48 -14.08 -0.38
N GLU A 10 -0.51 -13.50 -1.58
CA GLU A 10 0.23 -12.27 -1.89
C GLU A 10 -0.76 -11.14 -2.27
N TRP A 11 -0.56 -10.53 -3.44
CA TRP A 11 -1.34 -9.43 -3.97
C TRP A 11 -1.75 -9.70 -5.41
N TRP A 12 -2.90 -9.17 -5.81
CA TRP A 12 -3.32 -9.15 -7.20
C TRP A 12 -2.65 -7.98 -7.92
N VAL A 13 -2.10 -8.23 -9.11
CA VAL A 13 -1.65 -7.17 -10.01
C VAL A 13 -2.44 -7.21 -11.30
N CYS A 14 -2.61 -6.05 -11.93
CA CYS A 14 -3.24 -5.97 -13.23
C CYS A 14 -2.41 -6.73 -14.28
N PRO A 15 -3.01 -7.59 -15.12
CA PRO A 15 -2.33 -8.27 -16.24
C PRO A 15 -1.50 -7.33 -17.11
N TYR A 16 -2.05 -6.14 -17.38
CA TYR A 16 -1.44 -5.14 -18.25
C TYR A 16 -0.14 -4.55 -17.69
N ASN A 17 0.12 -4.69 -16.38
CA ASN A 17 1.40 -4.27 -15.81
C ASN A 17 2.56 -5.02 -16.48
N ASN A 18 2.37 -6.27 -16.92
CA ASN A 18 3.40 -7.11 -17.50
C ASN A 18 3.40 -7.13 -19.05
N ALA A 19 2.62 -6.26 -19.70
CA ALA A 19 2.64 -6.15 -21.15
C ALA A 19 4.07 -5.81 -21.65
N PRO A 20 4.57 -6.44 -22.73
CA PRO A 20 5.96 -6.26 -23.18
C PRO A 20 6.34 -4.79 -23.38
N GLU A 21 5.44 -3.99 -23.93
CA GLU A 21 5.61 -2.56 -24.14
C GLU A 21 5.71 -1.76 -22.84
N VAL A 22 4.95 -2.14 -21.81
CA VAL A 22 5.00 -1.49 -20.49
C VAL A 22 6.31 -1.84 -19.81
N VAL A 23 6.69 -3.12 -19.80
CA VAL A 23 7.94 -3.58 -19.19
C VAL A 23 9.16 -2.96 -19.87
N ALA A 24 9.18 -2.88 -21.20
CA ALA A 24 10.27 -2.27 -21.96
C ALA A 24 10.42 -0.76 -21.68
N ALA A 25 9.33 -0.07 -21.35
CA ALA A 25 9.32 1.36 -21.04
C ALA A 25 9.52 1.67 -19.54
N ARG A 26 9.59 0.66 -18.66
CA ARG A 26 9.70 0.88 -17.20
C ARG A 26 11.02 1.57 -16.84
N THR A 27 10.89 2.79 -16.33
CA THR A 27 11.99 3.50 -15.67
C THR A 27 11.63 3.65 -14.20
N LEU A 28 12.30 2.89 -13.34
CA LEU A 28 12.03 2.91 -11.89
C LEU A 28 12.96 3.92 -11.21
N PRO A 29 12.46 4.68 -10.21
CA PRO A 29 13.31 5.54 -9.40
C PRO A 29 14.23 4.71 -8.51
N ALA A 30 15.35 5.29 -8.09
CA ALA A 30 16.30 4.64 -7.18
C ALA A 30 15.73 4.38 -5.78
N LYS A 31 14.73 5.17 -5.37
CA LYS A 31 14.02 5.04 -4.10
C LYS A 31 12.53 5.29 -4.33
N VAL A 32 11.71 4.46 -3.69
CA VAL A 32 10.25 4.67 -3.56
C VAL A 32 10.00 4.99 -2.10
N GLU A 33 9.20 6.02 -1.84
CA GLU A 33 8.76 6.38 -0.49
C GLU A 33 7.26 6.15 -0.40
N ILE A 34 6.82 5.65 0.75
CA ILE A 34 5.43 5.35 1.04
C ILE A 34 4.89 6.42 1.99
N HIS A 35 3.84 7.10 1.52
CA HIS A 35 3.03 7.99 2.33
C HIS A 35 1.75 7.25 2.72
N ASP A 36 1.67 6.86 3.98
CA ASP A 36 0.54 6.12 4.51
C ASP A 36 -0.54 7.06 5.03
N ALA A 37 -1.79 6.85 4.60
CA ALA A 37 -2.94 7.67 5.01
C ALA A 37 -3.94 6.91 5.89
N THR A 38 -3.53 5.81 6.52
CA THR A 38 -4.42 4.95 7.32
C THR A 38 -5.09 5.73 8.45
N LEU A 39 -4.35 6.58 9.16
CA LEU A 39 -4.89 7.30 10.33
C LEU A 39 -5.80 8.47 9.96
N ARG A 40 -5.69 8.99 8.73
CA ARG A 40 -6.54 10.06 8.20
C ARG A 40 -7.71 9.52 7.38
N ASP A 41 -7.45 8.85 6.26
CA ASP A 41 -8.50 8.37 5.34
C ASP A 41 -9.24 7.16 5.95
N GLY A 42 -8.54 6.34 6.74
CA GLY A 42 -9.16 5.21 7.43
C GLY A 42 -10.22 5.63 8.44
N GLU A 43 -10.02 6.76 9.14
CA GLU A 43 -11.02 7.30 10.08
C GLU A 43 -12.26 7.87 9.37
N GLN A 44 -12.15 8.24 8.09
CA GLN A 44 -13.29 8.67 7.28
C GLN A 44 -14.16 7.51 6.78
N THR A 45 -13.73 6.26 6.98
CA THR A 45 -14.48 5.07 6.58
C THR A 45 -15.68 4.88 7.51
N PRO A 46 -16.92 4.79 6.98
CA PRO A 46 -18.11 4.56 7.80
C PRO A 46 -17.98 3.32 8.67
N GLY A 47 -18.22 3.48 9.97
CA GLY A 47 -18.13 2.39 10.96
C GLY A 47 -16.73 2.15 11.52
N ILE A 48 -15.70 2.88 11.08
CA ILE A 48 -14.39 2.90 11.73
C ILE A 48 -14.33 4.08 12.69
N VAL A 49 -14.05 3.78 13.95
CA VAL A 49 -13.78 4.79 14.99
C VAL A 49 -12.50 4.34 15.68
N MET A 50 -11.46 5.16 15.61
CA MET A 50 -10.17 4.89 16.25
C MET A 50 -10.02 5.81 17.45
N ASP A 51 -9.79 5.24 18.63
CA ASP A 51 -9.41 6.06 19.78
C ASP A 51 -7.92 6.44 19.72
N VAL A 52 -7.45 7.24 20.67
CA VAL A 52 -6.05 7.69 20.70
C VAL A 52 -5.09 6.51 20.84
N ALA A 53 -5.44 5.48 21.61
CA ALA A 53 -4.59 4.31 21.79
C ALA A 53 -4.51 3.48 20.52
N ASP A 54 -5.62 3.31 19.79
CA ASP A 54 -5.66 2.68 18.48
C ASP A 54 -4.74 3.39 17.49
N LYS A 55 -4.85 4.73 17.43
CA LYS A 55 -4.02 5.55 16.52
C LYS A 55 -2.53 5.41 16.83
N VAL A 56 -2.15 5.40 18.11
CA VAL A 56 -0.75 5.21 18.52
C VAL A 56 -0.27 3.81 18.15
N ALA A 57 -1.04 2.77 18.45
CA ALA A 57 -0.66 1.39 18.14
C ALA A 57 -0.51 1.16 16.61
N ILE A 58 -1.39 1.74 15.80
CA ILE A 58 -1.29 1.69 14.34
C ILE A 58 -0.07 2.48 13.86
N ALA A 59 0.19 3.68 14.40
CA ALA A 59 1.36 4.48 14.03
C ALA A 59 2.68 3.76 14.32
N GLU A 60 2.78 3.09 15.47
CA GLU A 60 3.95 2.28 15.84
C GLU A 60 4.16 1.12 14.86
N LYS A 61 3.07 0.46 14.45
CA LYS A 61 3.13 -0.63 13.45
C LYS A 61 3.53 -0.14 12.07
N LEU A 62 3.02 1.01 11.65
CA LEU A 62 3.42 1.66 10.41
C LEU A 62 4.92 2.00 10.45
N ALA A 63 5.40 2.57 11.55
CA ALA A 63 6.83 2.84 11.73
C ALA A 63 7.69 1.56 11.70
N GLU A 64 7.22 0.46 12.30
CA GLU A 64 7.89 -0.86 12.27
C GLU A 64 8.01 -1.42 10.84
N VAL A 65 6.96 -1.24 10.01
CA VAL A 65 6.95 -1.64 8.60
C VAL A 65 7.92 -0.78 7.75
N GLY A 66 8.23 0.43 8.22
CA GLY A 66 9.23 1.30 7.60
C GLY A 66 8.66 2.32 6.61
N VAL A 67 7.39 2.73 6.75
CA VAL A 67 6.83 3.85 5.99
C VAL A 67 7.54 5.16 6.32
N GLU A 68 7.86 5.94 5.28
CA GLU A 68 8.58 7.20 5.44
C GLU A 68 7.71 8.33 6.00
N ARG A 69 6.40 8.28 5.78
CA ARG A 69 5.46 9.30 6.24
C ARG A 69 4.11 8.70 6.60
N ILE A 70 3.56 9.17 7.72
CA ILE A 70 2.21 8.85 8.20
C ILE A 70 1.37 10.14 8.17
N GLU A 71 0.20 10.09 7.52
CA GLU A 71 -0.85 11.12 7.56
C GLU A 71 -1.89 10.72 8.59
N ALA A 72 -2.16 11.60 9.55
CA ALA A 72 -3.10 11.42 10.65
C ALA A 72 -3.98 12.65 10.81
#